data_AF-A0A0F8XLU3-F1
#
_entry.id   AF-A0A0F8XLU3-F1
#
_cell.length_a   1.000
_cell.length_b   1.000
_cell.length_c   1.000
_cell.angle_alpha   90.00
_cell.angle_beta   90.00
_cell.angle_gamma   90.00
#
_symmetry.space_group_name_H-M   'P 1'
#
loop_
_entity.id
_entity.type
_entity.pdbx_description
1 polymer ?
#
loop_
_entity_poly.entity_id
_entity_poly.type
_entity_poly.pdbx_seq_one_letter_code
_entity_poly.pdbx_strand_id
1 'polypeptide(L)'
;MQKKVLTIQNDVPIRKLEGVFSYIATQDILSEYGIDLKTLYGRDNLCLKIFKLEVQMDDLDGFLWGDPIRNPQSTASLLTECSIIQNLFAYYGKIAPRVYDIILLSGKHKRLAQVTDFIKGEIGITQEIRTQIAAMSSRFKLDKTMDPAAKNYIDGKLVDFQPYSFMDKDQYREELIIKGNTICDWGSRQGEVYQSIPELGVFGQRDTQHRIQQMGFDGLNFYNKTVVDFGCNIGTMCREVLRRGAKRVVALDTKDVIDVAFEVCNYLGFFNIDYFGMDAKSELYKIKETFDVVLFLSVSHQIGYTPAIGAMCDEFLILEGHSA
;
A
#
# COMPACT_ATOMS: atom_id res chain seq x y z
N MET A 1 -3.34 -8.78 -8.02
CA MET A 1 -3.96 -7.65 -7.27
C MET A 1 -5.48 -7.72 -7.47
N GLN A 2 -6.31 -7.63 -6.43
CA GLN A 2 -7.77 -7.54 -6.63
C GLN A 2 -8.10 -6.19 -7.27
N LYS A 3 -8.89 -6.19 -8.35
CA LYS A 3 -9.17 -4.98 -9.13
C LYS A 3 -10.38 -4.26 -8.55
N LYS A 4 -10.19 -3.03 -8.08
CA LYS A 4 -11.30 -2.15 -7.72
C LYS A 4 -11.71 -1.32 -8.95
N VAL A 5 -12.96 -1.47 -9.36
CA VAL A 5 -13.53 -0.73 -10.50
C VAL A 5 -14.43 0.38 -9.95
N LEU A 6 -14.17 1.63 -10.34
CA LEU A 6 -15.06 2.75 -10.09
C LEU A 6 -15.77 3.12 -11.39
N THR A 7 -17.08 2.91 -11.44
CA THR A 7 -17.91 3.32 -12.57
C THR A 7 -18.24 4.80 -12.44
N ILE A 8 -17.96 5.58 -13.49
CA ILE A 8 -18.27 7.01 -13.58
C ILE A 8 -19.22 7.25 -14.76
N GLN A 9 -20.23 8.09 -14.58
CA GLN A 9 -21.22 8.35 -15.64
C GLN A 9 -20.63 9.14 -16.82
N ASN A 10 -19.64 9.98 -16.54
CA ASN A 10 -18.94 10.82 -17.51
C ASN A 10 -17.44 10.77 -17.22
N ASP A 11 -16.60 11.02 -18.23
CA ASP A 11 -15.16 11.08 -18.01
C ASP A 11 -14.81 12.23 -17.07
N VAL A 12 -13.93 11.95 -16.10
CA VAL A 12 -13.37 13.00 -15.24
C VAL A 12 -12.53 13.93 -16.11
N PRO A 13 -12.89 15.23 -16.20
CA PRO A 13 -12.31 16.14 -17.16
C PRO A 13 -10.86 16.39 -16.81
N ILE A 14 -10.06 16.60 -17.84
CA ILE A 14 -8.67 17.02 -17.68
C ILE A 14 -8.72 18.48 -17.21
N ARG A 15 -8.47 18.73 -15.92
CA ARG A 15 -8.45 20.07 -15.33
C ARG A 15 -7.28 20.22 -14.37
N LYS A 16 -6.32 21.08 -14.74
CA LYS A 16 -5.13 21.51 -13.96
C LYS A 16 -4.15 20.38 -13.56
N LEU A 17 -2.86 20.72 -13.47
CA LEU A 17 -1.75 19.80 -13.17
C LEU A 17 -1.64 18.60 -14.13
N GLU A 18 -1.38 18.91 -15.40
CA GLU A 18 -1.15 17.90 -16.42
C GLU A 18 0.32 17.45 -16.47
N GLY A 19 0.52 16.14 -16.30
CA GLY A 19 1.72 15.46 -16.75
C GLY A 19 1.60 15.09 -18.24
N VAL A 20 2.70 14.56 -18.79
CA VAL A 20 2.73 14.08 -20.19
C VAL A 20 1.73 12.94 -20.38
N PHE A 21 1.72 11.97 -19.46
CA PHE A 21 0.93 10.73 -19.56
C PHE A 21 -0.24 10.64 -18.58
N SER A 22 -0.37 11.60 -17.66
CA SER A 22 -1.41 11.58 -16.63
C SER A 22 -1.85 12.99 -16.23
N TYR A 23 -2.94 13.07 -15.49
CA TYR A 23 -3.43 14.31 -14.86
C TYR A 23 -4.00 14.01 -13.48
N ILE A 24 -4.10 15.04 -12.64
CA ILE A 24 -4.61 14.89 -11.26
C ILE A 24 -6.08 15.32 -11.22
N ALA A 25 -6.91 14.50 -10.58
CA ALA A 25 -8.28 14.85 -10.20
C ALA A 25 -8.38 14.87 -8.67
N THR A 26 -8.60 16.06 -8.11
CA THR A 26 -8.70 16.33 -6.68
C THR A 26 -10.11 16.03 -6.16
N GLN A 27 -10.27 15.92 -4.83
CA GLN A 27 -11.56 15.57 -4.22
C GLN A 27 -12.71 16.52 -4.59
N ASP A 28 -12.45 17.82 -4.78
CA ASP A 28 -13.46 18.79 -5.27
C ASP A 28 -13.97 18.44 -6.67
N ILE A 29 -13.07 18.08 -7.60
CA ILE A 29 -13.44 17.61 -8.94
C ILE A 29 -14.19 16.29 -8.85
N LEU A 30 -13.67 15.33 -8.08
CA LEU A 30 -14.24 13.98 -7.96
C LEU A 30 -15.66 13.98 -7.37
N SER A 31 -15.94 14.94 -6.48
CA SER A 31 -17.27 15.10 -5.87
C SER A 31 -18.35 15.47 -6.89
N GLU A 32 -18.00 16.18 -7.98
CA GLU A 32 -18.93 16.46 -9.11
C GLU A 32 -19.37 15.16 -9.83
N TYR A 33 -18.63 14.07 -9.65
CA TYR A 33 -18.87 12.75 -10.25
C TYR A 33 -19.33 11.71 -9.22
N GLY A 34 -19.67 12.13 -8.00
CA GLY A 34 -20.12 11.25 -6.92
C GLY A 34 -19.02 10.33 -6.36
N ILE A 35 -17.75 10.66 -6.59
CA ILE A 35 -16.61 9.92 -6.01
C ILE A 35 -16.16 10.63 -4.73
N ASP A 36 -16.28 9.93 -3.61
CA ASP A 36 -15.73 10.34 -2.32
C ASP A 36 -14.58 9.41 -1.92
N LEU A 37 -13.34 9.85 -2.15
CA LEU A 37 -12.16 9.05 -1.79
C LEU A 37 -12.02 8.90 -0.27
N LYS A 38 -12.47 9.88 0.53
CA LYS A 38 -12.42 9.78 1.98
C LYS A 38 -13.31 8.66 2.47
N THR A 39 -14.53 8.57 1.97
CA THR A 39 -15.43 7.47 2.30
C THR A 39 -14.88 6.13 1.80
N LEU A 40 -14.35 6.08 0.57
CA LEU A 40 -13.87 4.84 -0.05
C LEU A 40 -12.59 4.25 0.56
N TYR A 41 -11.75 5.08 1.18
CA TYR A 41 -10.43 4.68 1.72
C TYR A 41 -10.25 5.00 3.21
N GLY A 42 -11.22 5.65 3.85
CA GLY A 42 -11.13 6.08 5.24
C GLY A 42 -9.98 7.06 5.51
N ARG A 43 -9.56 7.85 4.52
CA ARG A 43 -8.42 8.78 4.60
C ARG A 43 -8.69 10.10 3.89
N ASP A 44 -8.19 11.18 4.47
CA ASP A 44 -8.26 12.52 3.89
C ASP A 44 -7.11 12.80 2.91
N ASN A 45 -7.21 13.92 2.19
CA ASN A 45 -6.17 14.46 1.30
C ASN A 45 -5.71 13.48 0.19
N LEU A 46 -6.67 12.76 -0.40
CA LEU A 46 -6.42 11.90 -1.55
C LEU A 46 -6.77 12.60 -2.87
N CYS A 47 -6.13 12.16 -3.94
CA CYS A 47 -6.50 12.47 -5.31
C CYS A 47 -6.40 11.22 -6.20
N LEU A 48 -6.94 11.33 -7.41
CA LEU A 48 -6.67 10.38 -8.48
C LEU A 48 -5.60 10.93 -9.41
N LYS A 49 -4.55 10.14 -9.65
CA LYS A 49 -3.65 10.36 -10.78
C LYS A 49 -4.11 9.47 -11.94
N ILE A 50 -4.79 10.08 -12.90
CA ILE A 50 -5.48 9.39 -14.00
C ILE A 50 -4.56 9.35 -15.22
N PHE A 51 -4.32 8.14 -15.75
CA PHE A 51 -3.50 7.95 -16.93
C PHE A 51 -4.31 8.24 -18.20
N LYS A 52 -3.71 8.98 -19.14
CA LYS A 52 -4.36 9.45 -20.38
C LYS A 52 -4.62 8.31 -21.37
N LEU A 53 -3.84 7.22 -21.29
CA LEU A 53 -3.98 6.06 -22.16
C LEU A 53 -5.22 5.24 -21.77
N GLU A 54 -6.04 4.92 -22.76
CA GLU A 54 -7.20 4.06 -22.59
C GLU A 54 -6.80 2.59 -22.54
N VAL A 55 -7.44 1.83 -21.66
CA VAL A 55 -7.25 0.38 -21.56
C VAL A 55 -8.32 -0.35 -22.37
N GLN A 56 -7.86 -1.17 -23.33
CA GLN A 56 -8.75 -1.98 -24.19
C GLN A 56 -9.27 -3.23 -23.46
N MET A 57 -8.50 -3.74 -22.50
CA MET A 57 -8.87 -4.87 -21.64
C MET A 57 -8.59 -4.51 -20.18
N ASP A 58 -9.16 -5.26 -19.25
CA ASP A 58 -8.92 -5.04 -17.82
C ASP A 58 -7.48 -5.47 -17.40
N ASP A 59 -6.51 -5.48 -18.31
CA ASP A 59 -5.12 -5.89 -18.07
C ASP A 59 -4.34 -4.79 -17.34
N LEU A 60 -4.32 -4.89 -16.01
CA LEU A 60 -3.50 -4.05 -15.14
C LEU A 60 -2.02 -4.46 -15.19
N ASP A 61 -1.75 -5.74 -15.42
CA ASP A 61 -0.43 -6.33 -15.21
C ASP A 61 0.51 -5.95 -16.35
N GLY A 62 -0.04 -5.66 -17.54
CA GLY A 62 0.70 -5.14 -18.70
C GLY A 62 0.69 -3.62 -18.87
N PHE A 63 -0.01 -2.85 -18.02
CA PHE A 63 -0.14 -1.41 -18.22
C PHE A 63 1.15 -0.65 -17.89
N LEU A 64 1.62 0.17 -18.83
CA LEU A 64 2.82 0.99 -18.69
C LEU A 64 2.46 2.40 -18.23
N TRP A 65 3.28 2.99 -17.35
CA TRP A 65 3.07 4.37 -16.88
C TRP A 65 3.19 5.42 -18.01
N GLY A 66 4.03 5.13 -19.01
CA GLY A 66 4.24 5.95 -20.20
C GLY A 66 3.67 5.31 -21.47
N ASP A 67 3.79 6.02 -22.59
CA ASP A 67 3.40 5.52 -23.91
C ASP A 67 4.64 5.38 -24.82
N PRO A 68 5.29 4.19 -24.85
CA PRO A 68 6.47 3.97 -25.68
C PRO A 68 6.14 3.98 -27.17
N ILE A 69 4.88 3.80 -27.57
CA ILE A 69 4.47 3.85 -28.98
C ILE A 69 4.51 5.29 -29.47
N ARG A 70 4.00 6.23 -28.66
CA ARG A 70 4.02 7.67 -29.00
C ARG A 70 5.36 8.34 -28.68
N ASN A 71 6.15 7.75 -27.78
CA ASN A 71 7.47 8.23 -27.45
C ASN A 71 8.45 7.05 -27.33
N PRO A 72 9.06 6.60 -28.44
CA PRO A 72 10.01 5.48 -28.44
C PRO A 72 11.25 5.68 -27.57
N GLN A 73 11.54 6.93 -27.16
CA GLN A 73 12.63 7.26 -26.23
C GLN A 73 12.20 7.17 -24.76
N SER A 74 10.90 6.97 -24.50
CA SER A 74 10.33 6.81 -23.18
C SER A 74 10.72 5.43 -22.62
N THR A 75 11.50 5.40 -21.56
CA THR A 75 11.54 4.21 -20.69
C THR A 75 10.12 4.01 -20.15
N ALA A 76 9.54 2.86 -20.41
CA ALA A 76 8.17 2.56 -20.01
C ALA A 76 8.21 1.37 -19.05
N SER A 77 8.05 1.68 -17.76
CA SER A 77 7.94 0.68 -16.71
C SER A 77 6.47 0.34 -16.45
N LEU A 78 6.24 -0.87 -15.95
CA LEU A 78 4.92 -1.32 -15.50
C LEU A 78 4.41 -0.39 -14.40
N LEU A 79 3.16 0.06 -14.51
CA LEU A 79 2.51 0.94 -13.53
C LEU A 79 2.51 0.32 -12.13
N THR A 80 2.27 -0.98 -12.03
CA THR A 80 2.32 -1.70 -10.74
C THR A 80 3.69 -1.60 -10.09
N GLU A 81 4.74 -1.76 -10.88
CA GLU A 81 6.13 -1.69 -10.41
C GLU A 81 6.53 -0.28 -10.01
N CYS A 82 6.20 0.72 -10.83
CA CYS A 82 6.38 2.13 -10.47
C CYS A 82 5.64 2.49 -9.17
N SER A 83 4.45 1.93 -8.95
CA SER A 83 3.66 2.17 -7.73
C SER A 83 4.31 1.54 -6.50
N ILE A 84 4.88 0.33 -6.64
CA ILE A 84 5.67 -0.33 -5.58
C ILE A 84 6.87 0.55 -5.22
N ILE A 85 7.65 0.99 -6.22
CA ILE A 85 8.83 1.83 -6.02
C ILE A 85 8.47 3.19 -5.41
N GLN A 86 7.40 3.83 -5.90
CA GLN A 86 6.89 5.08 -5.37
C GLN A 86 6.56 4.95 -3.88
N ASN A 87 5.92 3.86 -3.47
CA ASN A 87 5.64 3.60 -2.07
C ASN A 87 6.90 3.37 -1.23
N LEU A 88 7.94 2.73 -1.76
CA LEU A 88 9.24 2.63 -1.07
C LEU A 88 9.82 4.03 -0.81
N PHE A 89 9.75 4.93 -1.80
CA PHE A 89 10.18 6.33 -1.70
C PHE A 89 9.33 7.12 -0.70
N ALA A 90 8.02 6.92 -0.69
CA ALA A 90 7.10 7.53 0.26
C ALA A 90 7.34 7.03 1.69
N TYR A 91 7.64 5.74 1.87
CA TYR A 91 7.77 5.14 3.20
C TYR A 91 9.11 5.47 3.86
N TYR A 92 10.23 5.18 3.18
CA TYR A 92 11.57 5.34 3.77
C TYR A 92 12.16 6.73 3.56
N GLY A 93 11.98 7.31 2.37
CA GLY A 93 12.58 8.60 2.04
C GLY A 93 11.68 9.78 2.40
N LYS A 94 10.36 9.57 2.51
CA LYS A 94 9.38 10.67 2.60
C LYS A 94 9.52 11.66 1.44
N ILE A 95 9.91 11.19 0.25
CA ILE A 95 10.18 12.01 -0.95
C ILE A 95 9.24 11.70 -2.12
N ALA A 96 8.12 11.04 -1.85
CA ALA A 96 7.09 10.76 -2.84
C ALA A 96 5.71 10.79 -2.18
N PRO A 97 4.64 11.09 -2.93
CA PRO A 97 3.30 10.83 -2.44
C PRO A 97 3.05 9.33 -2.37
N ARG A 98 2.31 8.89 -1.35
CA ARG A 98 1.97 7.48 -1.17
C ARG A 98 0.83 7.07 -2.09
N VAL A 99 0.95 5.90 -2.71
CA VAL A 99 -0.10 5.22 -3.46
C VAL A 99 -0.85 4.28 -2.53
N TYR A 100 -2.17 4.29 -2.60
CA TYR A 100 -3.07 3.47 -1.77
C TYR A 100 -3.87 2.45 -2.58
N ASP A 101 -4.01 2.65 -3.88
CA ASP A 101 -4.68 1.71 -4.78
C ASP A 101 -4.36 2.02 -6.25
N ILE A 102 -4.59 1.04 -7.13
CA ILE A 102 -4.65 1.22 -8.58
C ILE A 102 -6.05 0.77 -9.02
N ILE A 103 -6.84 1.71 -9.51
CA ILE A 103 -8.24 1.49 -9.85
C ILE A 103 -8.49 1.60 -11.34
N LEU A 104 -9.51 0.90 -11.81
CA LEU A 104 -10.07 1.08 -13.15
C LEU A 104 -11.24 2.07 -13.08
N LEU A 105 -11.09 3.22 -13.76
CA LEU A 105 -12.19 4.14 -14.01
C LEU A 105 -12.95 3.66 -15.25
N SER A 106 -14.21 3.29 -15.05
CA SER A 106 -15.08 2.83 -16.12
C SER A 106 -16.11 3.92 -16.47
N GLY A 107 -15.76 4.77 -17.43
CA GLY A 107 -16.65 5.78 -18.01
C GLY A 107 -16.88 5.57 -19.50
N LYS A 108 -17.01 6.66 -20.26
CA LYS A 108 -16.98 6.61 -21.73
C LYS A 108 -15.63 6.08 -22.20
N HIS A 109 -14.57 6.45 -21.50
CA HIS A 109 -13.23 5.89 -21.68
C HIS A 109 -12.83 5.08 -20.45
N LYS A 110 -12.28 3.87 -20.67
CA LYS A 110 -11.68 3.07 -19.60
C LYS A 110 -10.26 3.54 -19.35
N ARG A 111 -9.94 3.97 -18.13
CA ARG A 111 -8.62 4.48 -17.76
C ARG A 111 -8.18 3.93 -16.42
N LEU A 112 -6.87 3.75 -16.25
CA LEU A 112 -6.31 3.47 -14.94
C LEU A 112 -6.06 4.75 -14.17
N ALA A 113 -6.18 4.67 -12.85
CA ALA A 113 -5.78 5.73 -11.96
C ALA A 113 -5.08 5.16 -10.72
N GLN A 114 -4.06 5.87 -10.24
CA GLN A 114 -3.57 5.67 -8.88
C GLN A 114 -4.42 6.49 -7.91
N VAL A 115 -4.79 5.90 -6.78
CA VAL A 115 -5.26 6.65 -5.61
C VAL A 115 -4.03 7.02 -4.80
N THR A 116 -3.75 8.31 -4.63
CA THR A 116 -2.49 8.77 -4.05
C THR A 116 -2.69 9.98 -3.13
N ASP A 117 -1.73 10.23 -2.24
CA ASP A 117 -1.66 11.49 -1.51
C ASP A 117 -1.70 12.67 -2.49
N PHE A 118 -2.50 13.67 -2.17
CA PHE A 118 -2.50 14.93 -2.90
C PHE A 118 -1.41 15.86 -2.38
N ILE A 119 -0.52 16.28 -3.28
CA ILE A 119 0.57 17.21 -3.00
C ILE A 119 0.27 18.56 -3.63
N LYS A 120 0.43 19.63 -2.85
CA LYS A 120 0.41 21.03 -3.30
C LYS A 120 1.75 21.65 -2.97
N GLY A 121 2.24 22.55 -3.81
CA GLY A 121 3.42 23.35 -3.51
C GLY A 121 4.16 23.74 -4.77
N GLU A 122 5.41 24.15 -4.60
CA GLU A 122 6.23 24.66 -5.68
C GLU A 122 6.81 23.53 -6.54
N ILE A 123 6.90 23.78 -7.85
CA ILE A 123 7.58 22.89 -8.76
C ILE A 123 9.08 23.09 -8.61
N GLY A 124 9.82 22.02 -8.32
CA GLY A 124 11.26 22.11 -8.17
C GLY A 124 11.88 20.98 -7.38
N ILE A 125 13.20 20.86 -7.54
CA ILE A 125 14.01 19.85 -6.86
C ILE A 125 15.23 20.51 -6.21
N THR A 126 15.50 20.16 -4.95
CA THR A 126 16.69 20.58 -4.22
C THR A 126 17.81 19.54 -4.35
N GLN A 127 19.05 19.93 -4.05
CA GLN A 127 20.18 19.00 -4.03
C GLN A 127 20.03 17.90 -2.96
N GLU A 128 19.35 18.21 -1.85
CA GLU A 128 19.03 17.25 -0.81
C GLU A 128 18.13 16.13 -1.36
N ILE A 129 17.04 16.49 -2.04
CA ILE A 129 16.13 15.52 -2.66
C ILE A 129 16.85 14.65 -3.70
N ARG A 130 17.76 15.23 -4.52
CA ARG A 130 18.59 14.45 -5.45
C ARG A 130 19.42 13.39 -4.73
N THR A 131 20.00 13.76 -3.59
CA THR A 131 20.82 12.87 -2.77
C THR A 131 19.97 11.74 -2.19
N GLN A 132 18.78 12.06 -1.68
CA GLN A 132 17.86 11.06 -1.14
C GLN A 132 17.36 10.09 -2.23
N ILE A 133 17.06 10.57 -3.43
CA ILE A 133 16.70 9.72 -4.59
C ILE A 133 17.83 8.76 -4.95
N ALA A 134 19.07 9.25 -4.99
CA ALA A 134 20.23 8.41 -5.28
C ALA A 134 20.44 7.32 -4.21
N ALA A 135 20.29 7.68 -2.93
CA ALA A 135 20.38 6.73 -1.83
C ALA A 135 19.28 5.66 -1.91
N MET A 136 18.04 6.07 -2.19
CA MET A 136 16.91 5.14 -2.35
C MET A 136 17.07 4.22 -3.56
N SER A 137 17.50 4.77 -4.70
CA SER A 137 17.74 3.98 -5.91
C SER A 137 18.85 2.94 -5.70
N SER A 138 19.91 3.31 -4.97
CA SER A 138 20.97 2.39 -4.57
C SER A 138 20.46 1.31 -3.61
N ARG A 139 19.72 1.71 -2.56
CA ARG A 139 19.16 0.78 -1.55
C ARG A 139 18.30 -0.31 -2.16
N PHE A 140 17.47 0.03 -3.15
CA PHE A 140 16.53 -0.91 -3.78
C PHE A 140 16.99 -1.43 -5.13
N LYS A 141 18.27 -1.21 -5.52
CA LYS A 141 18.84 -1.69 -6.78
C LYS A 141 17.95 -1.36 -7.98
N LEU A 142 17.58 -0.10 -8.10
CA LEU A 142 16.67 0.36 -9.17
C LEU A 142 17.46 0.72 -10.42
N ASP A 143 16.99 0.27 -11.58
CA ASP A 143 17.47 0.81 -12.84
C ASP A 143 17.04 2.28 -12.90
N LYS A 144 18.01 3.15 -13.15
CA LYS A 144 17.84 4.60 -13.01
C LYS A 144 18.14 5.27 -14.34
N THR A 145 17.16 6.01 -14.81
CA THR A 145 17.40 7.26 -15.53
C THR A 145 16.74 8.36 -14.72
N MET A 146 17.49 8.99 -13.81
CA MET A 146 16.98 10.16 -13.08
C MET A 146 16.60 11.21 -14.12
N ASP A 147 15.31 11.50 -14.26
CA ASP A 147 14.86 12.64 -15.04
C ASP A 147 15.04 13.90 -14.17
N PRO A 148 15.99 14.79 -14.50
CA PRO A 148 16.25 15.97 -13.71
C PRO A 148 15.18 17.05 -13.91
N ALA A 149 14.18 16.84 -14.77
CA ALA A 149 13.16 17.83 -15.08
C ALA A 149 12.40 18.25 -13.81
N ALA A 150 12.46 19.56 -13.51
CA ALA A 150 11.84 20.14 -12.32
C ALA A 150 10.34 19.82 -12.20
N LYS A 151 9.63 19.68 -13.33
CA LYS A 151 8.20 19.34 -13.40
C LYS A 151 7.83 17.99 -12.78
N ASN A 152 8.81 17.09 -12.60
CA ASN A 152 8.58 15.79 -11.96
C ASN A 152 8.59 15.89 -10.43
N TYR A 153 8.75 17.10 -9.88
CA TYR A 153 8.86 17.35 -8.46
C TYR A 153 7.90 18.46 -8.02
N ILE A 154 7.13 18.18 -6.97
CA ILE A 154 6.20 19.14 -6.36
C ILE A 154 6.47 19.11 -4.86
N ASP A 155 6.80 20.26 -4.27
CA ASP A 155 7.08 20.40 -2.83
C ASP A 155 8.14 19.40 -2.33
N GLY A 156 9.21 19.23 -3.11
CA GLY A 156 10.27 18.26 -2.82
C GLY A 156 9.88 16.79 -2.96
N LYS A 157 8.67 16.47 -3.43
CA LYS A 157 8.23 15.10 -3.71
C LYS A 157 8.42 14.77 -5.19
N LEU A 158 9.07 13.65 -5.48
CA LEU A 158 9.06 13.03 -6.81
C LEU A 158 7.64 12.51 -7.09
N VAL A 159 7.03 12.97 -8.19
CA VAL A 159 5.66 12.60 -8.57
C VAL A 159 5.59 11.82 -9.89
N ASP A 160 6.73 11.65 -10.58
CA ASP A 160 6.83 10.88 -11.81
C ASP A 160 7.82 9.71 -11.66
N PHE A 161 7.29 8.49 -11.62
CA PHE A 161 8.07 7.26 -11.44
C PHE A 161 8.25 6.46 -12.72
N GLN A 162 7.87 7.02 -13.86
CA GLN A 162 7.99 6.37 -15.17
C GLN A 162 9.38 5.77 -15.46
N PRO A 163 10.53 6.42 -15.15
CA PRO A 163 11.83 5.89 -15.54
C PRO A 163 12.39 4.87 -14.54
N TYR A 164 11.65 4.50 -13.50
CA TYR A 164 12.12 3.59 -12.46
C TYR A 164 11.62 2.17 -12.70
N SER A 165 12.51 1.20 -12.53
CA SER A 165 12.21 -0.23 -12.45
C SER A 165 13.23 -0.89 -11.52
N PHE A 166 12.96 -2.12 -11.07
CA PHE A 166 13.99 -2.91 -10.39
C PHE A 166 15.02 -3.40 -11.42
N MET A 167 16.31 -3.32 -11.11
CA MET A 167 17.35 -3.93 -11.96
C MET A 167 17.13 -5.45 -12.06
N ASP A 168 16.72 -6.06 -10.95
CA ASP A 168 16.35 -7.47 -10.86
C ASP A 168 15.20 -7.63 -9.85
N LYS A 169 13.99 -7.74 -10.37
CA LYS A 169 12.77 -7.84 -9.57
C LYS A 169 12.66 -9.16 -8.82
N ASP A 170 13.20 -10.24 -9.40
CA ASP A 170 13.20 -11.56 -8.78
C ASP A 170 14.20 -11.59 -7.61
N GLN A 171 15.37 -10.94 -7.76
CA GLN A 171 16.27 -10.72 -6.64
C GLN A 171 15.61 -9.94 -5.51
N TYR A 172 14.89 -8.84 -5.82
CA TYR A 172 14.17 -8.08 -4.78
C TYR A 172 13.13 -8.97 -4.07
N ARG A 173 12.41 -9.81 -4.81
CA ARG A 173 11.47 -10.79 -4.26
C ARG A 173 12.15 -11.78 -3.30
N GLU A 174 13.30 -12.34 -3.69
CA GLU A 174 14.09 -13.25 -2.84
C GLU A 174 14.54 -12.55 -1.54
N GLU A 175 14.97 -11.29 -1.62
CA GLU A 175 15.33 -10.51 -0.43
C GLU A 175 14.15 -10.34 0.54
N LEU A 176 12.94 -10.15 0.04
CA LEU A 176 11.73 -10.08 0.89
C LEU A 176 11.45 -11.40 1.59
N ILE A 177 11.65 -12.53 0.92
CA ILE A 177 11.50 -13.87 1.50
C ILE A 177 12.51 -14.07 2.63
N ILE A 178 13.78 -13.73 2.38
CA ILE A 178 14.85 -13.83 3.38
C ILE A 178 14.55 -12.95 4.60
N LYS A 179 14.17 -11.69 4.39
CA LYS A 179 13.77 -10.77 5.48
C LYS A 179 12.59 -11.33 6.28
N GLY A 180 11.56 -11.85 5.60
CA GLY A 180 10.43 -12.51 6.26
C GLY A 180 10.89 -13.65 7.16
N ASN A 181 11.70 -14.56 6.64
CA ASN A 181 12.19 -15.73 7.37
C ASN A 181 13.14 -15.40 8.52
N THR A 182 13.75 -14.21 8.55
CA THR A 182 14.77 -13.85 9.55
C THR A 182 14.25 -12.87 10.60
N ILE A 183 13.29 -12.03 10.26
CA ILE A 183 12.76 -10.98 11.16
C ILE A 183 11.38 -11.36 11.70
N CYS A 184 10.61 -12.16 10.94
CA CYS A 184 9.23 -12.53 11.28
C CYS A 184 9.11 -13.98 11.79
N ASP A 185 10.18 -14.58 12.31
CA ASP A 185 10.30 -15.99 12.71
C ASP A 185 9.84 -16.28 14.16
N TRP A 186 8.76 -15.63 14.59
CA TRP A 186 8.20 -15.70 15.95
C TRP A 186 7.56 -17.05 16.35
N GLY A 187 7.83 -18.12 15.60
CA GLY A 187 7.35 -19.46 15.87
C GLY A 187 8.37 -20.35 16.57
N SER A 188 8.01 -21.62 16.79
CA SER A 188 8.88 -22.61 17.42
C SER A 188 10.06 -23.06 16.54
N ARG A 189 9.96 -22.88 15.21
CA ARG A 189 10.99 -23.25 14.24
C ARG A 189 11.75 -22.01 13.77
N GLN A 190 12.97 -21.84 14.23
CA GLN A 190 13.83 -20.72 13.84
C GLN A 190 14.14 -20.77 12.34
N GLY A 191 14.16 -19.60 11.68
CA GLY A 191 14.44 -19.49 10.25
C GLY A 191 13.27 -19.79 9.31
N GLU A 192 12.06 -20.05 9.83
CA GLU A 192 10.83 -20.17 9.05
C GLU A 192 9.88 -19.02 9.42
N VAL A 193 9.31 -18.32 8.42
CA VAL A 193 8.24 -17.33 8.68
C VAL A 193 7.14 -17.95 9.55
N TYR A 194 6.68 -17.17 10.52
CA TYR A 194 5.60 -17.58 11.38
C TYR A 194 4.29 -17.83 10.60
N GLN A 195 4.00 -16.98 9.61
CA GLN A 195 2.82 -17.07 8.75
C GLN A 195 3.20 -17.32 7.30
N SER A 196 2.42 -18.16 6.62
CA SER A 196 2.60 -18.45 5.20
C SER A 196 2.33 -17.21 4.32
N ILE A 197 3.09 -17.08 3.24
CA ILE A 197 2.90 -16.09 2.17
C ILE A 197 2.83 -16.86 0.83
N PRO A 198 1.68 -17.49 0.53
CA PRO A 198 1.54 -18.33 -0.67
C PRO A 198 1.89 -17.61 -1.97
N GLU A 199 1.65 -16.30 -2.05
CA GLU A 199 1.94 -15.45 -3.21
C GLU A 199 3.45 -15.31 -3.48
N LEU A 200 4.26 -15.50 -2.43
CA LEU A 200 5.72 -15.57 -2.54
C LEU A 200 6.22 -17.03 -2.53
N GLY A 201 5.34 -18.04 -2.57
CA GLY A 201 5.73 -19.44 -2.46
C GLY A 201 6.34 -19.81 -1.12
N VAL A 202 6.09 -19.00 -0.08
CA VAL A 202 6.64 -19.22 1.27
C VAL A 202 5.59 -19.91 2.12
N PHE A 203 5.91 -21.11 2.59
CA PHE A 203 5.07 -21.86 3.51
C PHE A 203 5.61 -21.66 4.93
N GLY A 204 4.81 -21.02 5.78
CA GLY A 204 5.16 -20.72 7.14
C GLY A 204 4.72 -21.80 8.11
N GLN A 205 5.04 -21.59 9.38
CA GLN A 205 4.75 -22.55 10.45
C GLN A 205 3.26 -22.73 10.72
N ARG A 206 2.45 -21.68 10.50
CA ARG A 206 1.01 -21.71 10.67
C ARG A 206 0.26 -21.85 9.35
N ASP A 207 -0.75 -22.71 9.37
CA ASP A 207 -1.79 -22.76 8.34
C ASP A 207 -2.75 -21.57 8.50
N THR A 208 -2.51 -20.53 7.71
CA THR A 208 -3.31 -19.31 7.70
C THR A 208 -4.78 -19.59 7.36
N GLN A 209 -5.07 -20.51 6.43
CA GLN A 209 -6.44 -20.78 6.00
C GLN A 209 -7.23 -21.49 7.09
N HIS A 210 -6.62 -22.49 7.72
CA HIS A 210 -7.22 -23.15 8.88
C HIS A 210 -7.49 -22.13 10.01
N ARG A 211 -6.55 -21.23 10.28
CA ARG A 211 -6.70 -20.18 11.32
C ARG A 211 -7.87 -19.23 11.01
N ILE A 212 -7.99 -18.77 9.76
CA ILE A 212 -9.12 -17.92 9.30
C ILE A 212 -10.46 -18.62 9.53
N GLN A 213 -10.54 -19.93 9.21
CA GLN A 213 -11.74 -20.73 9.42
C GLN A 213 -12.08 -20.89 10.91
N GLN A 214 -11.10 -21.20 11.76
CA GLN A 214 -11.30 -21.34 13.20
C GLN A 214 -11.75 -20.03 13.86
N MET A 215 -11.26 -18.89 13.38
CA MET A 215 -11.69 -17.56 13.85
C MET A 215 -13.07 -17.14 13.31
N GLY A 216 -13.70 -17.94 12.44
CA GLY A 216 -15.03 -17.67 11.92
C GLY A 216 -15.11 -16.44 11.01
N PHE A 217 -14.02 -16.08 10.32
CA PHE A 217 -13.97 -14.89 9.45
C PHE A 217 -15.05 -14.89 8.36
N ASP A 218 -15.52 -16.07 7.95
CA ASP A 218 -16.57 -16.22 6.94
C ASP A 218 -17.96 -15.76 7.43
N GLY A 219 -18.16 -15.68 8.75
CA GLY A 219 -19.36 -15.10 9.36
C GLY A 219 -19.27 -13.60 9.64
N LEU A 220 -18.13 -12.96 9.35
CA LEU A 220 -17.85 -11.57 9.69
C LEU A 220 -17.85 -10.67 8.46
N ASN A 221 -18.37 -9.45 8.60
CA ASN A 221 -18.39 -8.47 7.52
C ASN A 221 -17.28 -7.44 7.68
N PHE A 222 -16.26 -7.54 6.84
CA PHE A 222 -15.16 -6.55 6.77
C PHE A 222 -15.40 -5.45 5.72
N TYR A 223 -16.48 -5.53 4.94
CA TYR A 223 -16.72 -4.58 3.86
C TYR A 223 -16.91 -3.16 4.40
N ASN A 224 -16.13 -2.22 3.84
CA ASN A 224 -16.13 -0.80 4.20
C ASN A 224 -15.73 -0.53 5.67
N LYS A 225 -15.05 -1.47 6.32
CA LYS A 225 -14.59 -1.35 7.72
C LYS A 225 -13.18 -0.78 7.84
N THR A 226 -12.92 0.00 8.89
CA THR A 226 -11.56 0.25 9.38
C THR A 226 -11.15 -0.91 10.30
N VAL A 227 -9.92 -1.40 10.11
CA VAL A 227 -9.40 -2.53 10.88
C VAL A 227 -8.05 -2.15 11.47
N VAL A 228 -7.79 -2.54 12.72
CA VAL A 228 -6.44 -2.52 13.29
C VAL A 228 -5.97 -3.94 13.61
N ASP A 229 -4.72 -4.26 13.25
CA ASP A 229 -4.09 -5.56 13.49
C ASP A 229 -2.89 -5.40 14.43
N PHE A 230 -3.04 -5.91 15.66
CA PHE A 230 -2.01 -5.90 16.69
C PHE A 230 -1.06 -7.09 16.51
N GLY A 231 0.24 -6.79 16.41
CA GLY A 231 1.28 -7.77 16.07
C GLY A 231 1.03 -8.37 14.70
N CYS A 232 0.93 -7.50 13.70
CA CYS A 232 0.57 -7.88 12.34
C CYS A 232 1.55 -8.86 11.69
N ASN A 233 2.75 -9.04 12.25
CA ASN A 233 3.82 -9.86 11.69
C ASN A 233 4.07 -9.43 10.23
N ILE A 234 4.09 -10.36 9.28
CA ILE A 234 4.29 -10.08 7.85
C ILE A 234 3.04 -9.54 7.13
N GLY A 235 2.01 -9.15 7.87
CA GLY A 235 0.79 -8.50 7.37
C GLY A 235 -0.23 -9.44 6.73
N THR A 236 -0.21 -10.74 7.05
CA THR A 236 -1.09 -11.73 6.40
C THR A 236 -2.56 -11.44 6.65
N MET A 237 -2.93 -11.13 7.90
CA MET A 237 -4.32 -10.81 8.24
C MET A 237 -4.73 -9.44 7.69
N CYS A 238 -3.81 -8.46 7.65
CA CYS A 238 -4.04 -7.20 6.95
C CYS A 238 -4.43 -7.40 5.48
N ARG A 239 -3.71 -8.27 4.74
CA ARG A 239 -4.03 -8.60 3.34
C ARG A 239 -5.39 -9.30 3.24
N GLU A 240 -5.67 -10.22 4.15
CA GLU A 240 -6.93 -10.97 4.16
C GLU A 240 -8.14 -10.05 4.36
N VAL A 241 -8.13 -9.16 5.35
CA VAL A 241 -9.27 -8.26 5.58
C VAL A 241 -9.44 -7.24 4.45
N LEU A 242 -8.34 -6.83 3.80
CA LEU A 242 -8.43 -6.03 2.56
C LEU A 242 -9.10 -6.80 1.43
N ARG A 243 -8.79 -8.09 1.24
CA ARG A 243 -9.49 -8.94 0.25
C ARG A 243 -10.98 -9.08 0.52
N ARG A 244 -11.35 -9.02 1.81
CA ARG A 244 -12.74 -9.02 2.28
C ARG A 244 -13.41 -7.64 2.22
N GLY A 245 -12.73 -6.63 1.68
CA GLY A 245 -13.30 -5.32 1.39
C GLY A 245 -13.15 -4.28 2.48
N ALA A 246 -12.25 -4.47 3.46
CA ALA A 246 -11.90 -3.41 4.41
C ALA A 246 -11.48 -2.13 3.67
N LYS A 247 -12.00 -0.97 4.08
CA LYS A 247 -11.68 0.31 3.45
C LYS A 247 -10.31 0.85 3.89
N ARG A 248 -9.83 0.45 5.07
CA ARG A 248 -8.53 0.86 5.63
C ARG A 248 -8.07 -0.16 6.66
N VAL A 249 -6.79 -0.49 6.64
CA VAL A 249 -6.16 -1.31 7.69
C VAL A 249 -5.03 -0.52 8.34
N VAL A 250 -4.88 -0.65 9.65
CA VAL A 250 -3.74 -0.16 10.44
C VAL A 250 -3.01 -1.38 11.00
N ALA A 251 -1.75 -1.53 10.67
CA ALA A 251 -0.87 -2.60 11.09
C ALA A 251 0.09 -2.09 12.17
N LEU A 252 0.14 -2.80 13.30
CA LEU A 252 0.98 -2.46 14.44
C LEU A 252 1.93 -3.61 14.74
N ASP A 253 3.22 -3.33 14.83
CA ASP A 253 4.24 -4.28 15.28
C ASP A 253 5.50 -3.52 15.70
N THR A 254 6.53 -4.23 16.13
CA THR A 254 7.88 -3.68 16.29
C THR A 254 8.40 -3.09 14.99
N LYS A 255 9.34 -2.14 15.09
CA LYS A 255 9.82 -1.36 13.95
C LYS A 255 10.48 -2.21 12.85
N ASP A 256 11.15 -3.29 13.19
CA ASP A 256 11.80 -4.14 12.18
C ASP A 256 10.78 -5.03 11.48
N VAL A 257 9.80 -5.57 12.22
CA VAL A 257 8.72 -6.39 11.65
C VAL A 257 7.82 -5.55 10.75
N ILE A 258 7.49 -4.32 11.15
CA ILE A 258 6.61 -3.46 10.36
C ILE A 258 7.24 -3.05 9.02
N ASP A 259 8.55 -2.88 8.96
CA ASP A 259 9.28 -2.57 7.71
C ASP A 259 9.17 -3.73 6.73
N VAL A 260 9.32 -4.97 7.22
CA VAL A 260 9.15 -6.18 6.41
C VAL A 260 7.69 -6.34 5.96
N ALA A 261 6.74 -6.14 6.87
CA ALA A 261 5.31 -6.20 6.58
C ALA A 261 4.93 -5.20 5.47
N PHE A 262 5.45 -3.97 5.55
CA PHE A 262 5.28 -2.93 4.55
C PHE A 262 5.84 -3.38 3.21
N GLU A 263 7.12 -3.77 3.14
CA GLU A 263 7.75 -4.14 1.87
C GLU A 263 7.05 -5.33 1.20
N VAL A 264 6.70 -6.37 1.97
CA VAL A 264 5.98 -7.56 1.46
C VAL A 264 4.59 -7.19 0.95
N CYS A 265 3.79 -6.50 1.74
CA CYS A 265 2.43 -6.14 1.33
C CYS A 265 2.46 -5.16 0.15
N ASN A 266 3.38 -4.20 0.14
CA ASN A 266 3.58 -3.29 -0.97
C ASN A 266 3.94 -4.06 -2.26
N TYR A 267 4.93 -4.97 -2.20
CA TYR A 267 5.30 -5.81 -3.35
C TYR A 267 4.11 -6.62 -3.89
N LEU A 268 3.26 -7.13 -3.00
CA LEU A 268 2.04 -7.89 -3.34
C LEU A 268 0.86 -7.02 -3.80
N GLY A 269 1.00 -5.69 -3.80
CA GLY A 269 -0.02 -4.75 -4.25
C GLY A 269 -1.08 -4.39 -3.21
N PHE A 270 -0.83 -4.67 -1.93
CA PHE A 270 -1.70 -4.28 -0.82
C PHE A 270 -1.27 -2.93 -0.25
N PHE A 271 -1.55 -1.88 -1.02
CA PHE A 271 -1.09 -0.52 -0.74
C PHE A 271 -1.88 0.18 0.39
N ASN A 272 -3.09 -0.28 0.67
CA ASN A 272 -4.05 0.40 1.54
C ASN A 272 -3.92 0.07 3.06
N ILE A 273 -2.71 -0.19 3.55
CA ILE A 273 -2.43 -0.56 4.94
C ILE A 273 -1.54 0.51 5.58
N ASP A 274 -1.90 1.16 6.68
CA ASP A 274 -0.98 2.03 7.42
C ASP A 274 -0.10 1.22 8.36
N TYR A 275 1.16 1.62 8.50
CA TYR A 275 2.18 0.84 9.21
C TYR A 275 2.77 1.68 10.34
N PHE A 276 2.63 1.20 11.58
CA PHE A 276 3.22 1.86 12.75
C PHE A 276 4.14 0.90 13.49
N GLY A 277 5.43 1.23 13.49
CA GLY A 277 6.43 0.57 14.31
C GLY A 277 6.35 1.11 15.73
N MET A 278 5.85 0.31 16.66
CA MET A 278 5.70 0.70 18.07
C MET A 278 5.78 -0.50 19.01
N ASP A 279 6.18 -0.23 20.25
CA ASP A 279 5.96 -1.14 21.37
C ASP A 279 4.54 -0.94 21.90
N ALA A 280 3.60 -1.75 21.43
CA ALA A 280 2.21 -1.66 21.83
C ALA A 280 1.98 -1.80 23.34
N LYS A 281 2.91 -2.38 24.11
CA LYS A 281 2.77 -2.47 25.58
C LYS A 281 2.95 -1.09 26.24
N SER A 282 3.90 -0.30 25.76
CA SER A 282 4.23 1.00 26.34
C SER A 282 3.63 2.18 25.58
N GLU A 283 3.26 2.00 24.32
CA GLU A 283 2.91 3.10 23.40
C GLU A 283 1.44 3.09 22.94
N LEU A 284 0.60 2.20 23.47
CA LEU A 284 -0.82 2.09 23.08
C LEU A 284 -1.58 3.43 23.17
N TYR A 285 -1.21 4.27 24.13
CA TYR A 285 -1.79 5.60 24.35
C TYR A 285 -1.61 6.57 23.16
N LYS A 286 -0.70 6.28 22.23
CA LYS A 286 -0.49 7.08 21.02
C LYS A 286 -1.58 6.88 19.98
N ILE A 287 -2.29 5.76 20.05
CA ILE A 287 -3.44 5.46 19.19
C ILE A 287 -4.67 6.12 19.79
N LYS A 288 -5.21 7.11 19.07
CA LYS A 288 -6.35 7.93 19.51
C LYS A 288 -7.60 7.72 18.65
N GLU A 289 -7.49 6.92 17.60
CA GLU A 289 -8.60 6.58 16.71
C GLU A 289 -9.26 5.27 17.18
N THR A 290 -10.54 5.11 16.84
CA THR A 290 -11.29 3.86 16.98
C THR A 290 -11.37 3.15 15.63
N PHE A 291 -11.63 1.86 15.68
CA PHE A 291 -11.71 0.99 14.52
C PHE A 291 -12.99 0.19 14.59
N ASP A 292 -13.64 0.01 13.44
CA ASP A 292 -14.80 -0.88 13.34
C ASP A 292 -14.42 -2.30 13.83
N VAL A 293 -13.22 -2.76 13.46
CA VAL A 293 -12.71 -4.09 13.83
C VAL A 293 -11.32 -4.01 14.45
N VAL A 294 -11.13 -4.74 15.55
CA VAL A 294 -9.80 -4.95 16.15
C VAL A 294 -9.42 -6.43 16.02
N LEU A 295 -8.26 -6.70 15.41
CA LEU A 295 -7.63 -8.01 15.39
C LEU A 295 -6.54 -8.04 16.47
N PHE A 296 -6.71 -8.91 17.46
CA PHE A 296 -5.76 -9.08 18.56
C PHE A 296 -5.42 -10.56 18.66
N LEU A 297 -4.54 -11.00 17.75
CA LEU A 297 -4.42 -12.41 17.40
C LEU A 297 -3.08 -13.01 17.83
N SER A 298 -3.07 -13.85 18.87
CA SER A 298 -1.86 -14.47 19.46
C SER A 298 -0.83 -13.45 19.96
N VAL A 299 -1.27 -12.31 20.48
CA VAL A 299 -0.37 -11.22 20.97
C VAL A 299 -0.57 -10.84 22.44
N SER A 300 -1.48 -11.54 23.12
CA SER A 300 -1.85 -11.25 24.50
C SER A 300 -0.71 -11.43 25.50
N HIS A 301 0.23 -12.34 25.26
CA HIS A 301 1.36 -12.57 26.16
C HIS A 301 2.41 -11.45 26.08
N GLN A 302 2.48 -10.76 24.94
CA GLN A 302 3.44 -9.69 24.69
C GLN A 302 2.88 -8.34 25.19
N ILE A 303 1.63 -8.04 24.83
CA ILE A 303 1.03 -6.72 25.06
C ILE A 303 0.18 -6.69 26.35
N GLY A 304 -0.39 -7.82 26.74
CA GLY A 304 -1.43 -7.91 27.75
C GLY A 304 -2.80 -7.48 27.23
N TYR A 305 -3.86 -7.92 27.90
CA TYR A 305 -5.21 -7.41 27.63
C TYR A 305 -5.48 -6.19 28.50
N THR A 306 -5.82 -5.06 27.87
CA THR A 306 -6.12 -3.82 28.57
C THR A 306 -7.50 -3.29 28.13
N PRO A 307 -8.24 -2.58 29.00
CA PRO A 307 -9.50 -1.94 28.61
C PRO A 307 -9.35 -0.98 27.42
N ALA A 308 -8.15 -0.41 27.21
CA ALA A 308 -7.86 0.45 26.08
C ALA A 308 -8.01 -0.26 24.73
N ILE A 309 -7.65 -1.55 24.63
CA ILE A 309 -7.83 -2.34 23.40
C ILE A 309 -9.33 -2.48 23.08
N GLY A 310 -10.14 -2.77 24.09
CA GLY A 310 -11.60 -2.84 23.93
C GLY A 310 -12.21 -1.50 23.55
N ALA A 311 -11.72 -0.40 24.13
CA ALA A 311 -12.19 0.96 23.84
C ALA A 311 -11.82 1.46 22.42
N MET A 312 -10.88 0.80 21.73
CA MET A 312 -10.56 1.08 20.34
C MET A 312 -11.50 0.39 19.34
N CYS A 313 -12.39 -0.50 19.81
CA CYS A 313 -13.24 -1.31 18.96
C CYS A 313 -14.69 -0.80 18.96
N ASP A 314 -15.20 -0.46 17.78
CA ASP A 314 -16.57 0.03 17.61
C ASP A 314 -17.57 -1.09 17.33
N GLU A 315 -17.20 -2.18 16.63
CA GLU A 315 -18.13 -3.26 16.29
C GLU A 315 -17.74 -4.63 16.86
N PHE A 316 -16.58 -5.18 16.47
CA PHE A 316 -16.16 -6.48 17.00
C PHE A 316 -14.63 -6.64 17.11
N LEU A 317 -14.24 -7.30 18.19
CA LEU A 317 -12.87 -7.60 18.56
C LEU A 317 -12.65 -9.10 18.38
N ILE A 318 -11.71 -9.48 17.52
CA ILE A 318 -11.28 -10.86 17.35
C ILE A 318 -10.09 -11.12 18.26
N LEU A 319 -10.29 -12.02 19.23
CA LEU A 319 -9.26 -12.45 20.16
C LEU A 319 -8.81 -13.86 19.83
N GLU A 320 -7.51 -14.05 19.70
CA GLU A 320 -6.89 -15.37 19.67
C GLU A 320 -5.84 -15.43 20.78
N GLY A 321 -6.00 -16.37 21.71
CA GLY A 321 -5.00 -16.65 22.74
C GLY A 321 -4.02 -17.73 22.28
N HIS A 322 -2.91 -17.89 23.00
CA HIS A 322 -2.22 -19.17 23.01
C HIS A 322 -2.97 -20.07 24.01
N SER A 323 -3.32 -21.29 23.61
CA SER A 323 -3.82 -22.28 24.55
C SER A 323 -2.81 -22.43 25.70
N ALA A 324 -3.28 -22.26 26.94
CA ALA A 324 -2.52 -22.54 28.14
C ALA A 324 -2.21 -24.04 28.27
#